data_AF-A0A7C0V9M6-F1
#
_entry.id   AF-A0A7C0V9M6-F1
#
_cell.length_a   1.000
_cell.length_b   1.000
_cell.length_c   1.000
_cell.angle_alpha   90.00
_cell.angle_beta   90.00
_cell.angle_gamma   90.00
#
_symmetry.space_group_name_H-M   'P 1'
#
loop_
_entity.id
_entity.type
_entity.pdbx_description
1 polymer ?
#
loop_
_entity_poly.entity_id
_entity_poly.type
_entity_poly.pdbx_seq_one_letter_code
_entity_poly.pdbx_strand_id
1 'polypeptide(L)'
;FVAGEKTEGVGFSMVRRWESLSLSERFNGWMEEFLKCIKCYGCRNICPMCFCKECSLETDELIRRGGFPPEIPIFHLVRAGHMAGRCIDCGLCEEACPAGIPLRALYKRVFEIMRDEFQYETGYTDSKSPLNVGSSIT
;
A
#
# COMPACT_ATOMS: atom_id res chain seq x y z
N PHE A 1 22.78 18.84 15.70
CA PHE A 1 21.62 18.68 14.81
C PHE A 1 20.58 19.69 15.23
N VAL A 2 20.22 20.65 14.36
CA VAL A 2 19.08 21.55 14.62
C VAL A 2 17.87 20.83 14.06
N ALA A 3 16.92 20.46 14.94
CA ALA A 3 15.63 19.96 14.47
C ALA A 3 14.93 21.07 13.67
N GLY A 4 14.38 20.76 12.51
CA GLY A 4 13.61 21.72 11.71
C GLY A 4 12.37 22.22 12.46
N GLU A 5 11.79 23.31 11.98
CA GLU A 5 10.53 23.84 12.54
C GLU A 5 9.40 22.82 12.34
N LYS A 6 8.56 22.64 13.36
CA LYS A 6 7.37 21.77 13.27
C LYS A 6 6.40 22.37 12.26
N THR A 7 6.09 21.64 11.20
CA THR A 7 5.08 22.00 10.22
C THR A 7 3.80 21.18 10.43
N GLU A 8 2.69 21.67 9.88
CA GLU A 8 1.47 20.86 9.79
C GLU A 8 1.62 19.77 8.73
N GLY A 9 1.15 18.57 9.05
CA GLY A 9 1.14 17.45 8.12
C GLY A 9 0.14 17.67 6.98
N VAL A 10 0.50 17.25 5.77
CA VAL A 10 -0.42 17.27 4.63
C VAL A 10 -1.51 16.20 4.83
N GLY A 11 -2.77 16.63 4.84
CA GLY A 11 -3.94 15.77 5.05
C GLY A 11 -4.21 14.72 3.95
N PHE A 12 -5.29 13.96 4.11
CA PHE A 12 -5.70 12.83 3.26
C PHE A 12 -6.36 13.26 1.91
N SER A 13 -5.86 14.30 1.25
CA SER A 13 -6.51 14.89 0.07
C SER A 13 -6.73 13.89 -1.08
N MET A 14 -5.75 13.04 -1.34
CA MET A 14 -5.81 12.05 -2.42
C MET A 14 -6.79 10.91 -2.12
N VAL A 15 -6.85 10.42 -0.88
CA VAL A 15 -7.81 9.36 -0.50
C VAL A 15 -9.24 9.90 -0.61
N ARG A 16 -9.48 11.12 -0.09
CA ARG A 16 -10.78 11.78 -0.15
C ARG A 16 -11.27 12.00 -1.57
N ARG A 17 -10.37 12.33 -2.51
CA ARG A 17 -10.69 12.40 -3.93
C ARG A 17 -11.23 11.07 -4.45
N TRP A 18 -10.55 9.95 -4.19
CA TRP A 18 -11.04 8.63 -4.62
C TRP A 18 -12.37 8.24 -3.95
N GLU A 19 -12.51 8.54 -2.65
CA GLU A 19 -13.72 8.24 -1.88
C GLU A 19 -14.94 9.09 -2.28
N SER A 20 -14.74 10.25 -2.93
CA SER A 20 -15.84 11.07 -3.46
C SER A 20 -16.47 10.55 -4.76
N LEU A 21 -15.80 9.63 -5.45
CA LEU A 21 -16.31 9.01 -6.68
C LEU A 21 -17.37 7.95 -6.36
N SER A 22 -18.32 7.75 -7.27
CA SER A 22 -19.23 6.59 -7.21
C SER A 22 -18.44 5.28 -7.28
N LEU A 23 -19.04 4.17 -6.85
CA LEU A 23 -18.38 2.87 -6.85
C LEU A 23 -17.86 2.48 -8.24
N SER A 24 -18.64 2.72 -9.29
CA SER A 24 -18.26 2.40 -10.67
C SER A 24 -17.12 3.29 -11.18
N GLU A 25 -17.21 4.61 -10.95
CA GLU A 25 -16.15 5.55 -11.35
C GLU A 25 -14.83 5.26 -10.62
N ARG A 26 -14.91 4.97 -9.32
CA ARG A 26 -13.74 4.63 -8.50
C ARG A 26 -13.10 3.33 -8.98
N PHE A 27 -13.91 2.31 -9.24
CA PHE A 27 -13.44 1.03 -9.76
C PHE A 27 -12.74 1.21 -11.11
N ASN A 28 -13.41 1.87 -12.06
CA ASN A 28 -12.86 2.11 -13.40
C ASN A 28 -11.57 2.95 -13.34
N GLY A 29 -11.55 4.01 -12.52
CA GLY A 29 -10.36 4.84 -12.36
C GLY A 29 -9.17 4.08 -11.76
N TRP A 30 -9.39 3.19 -10.77
CA TRP A 30 -8.30 2.34 -10.28
C TRP A 30 -7.84 1.33 -11.32
N MET A 31 -8.75 0.76 -12.12
CA MET A 31 -8.38 -0.14 -13.21
C MET A 31 -7.52 0.59 -14.26
N GLU A 32 -7.88 1.82 -14.64
CA GLU A 32 -7.08 2.66 -15.54
C GLU A 32 -5.68 2.94 -14.99
N GLU A 33 -5.56 3.25 -13.70
CA GLU A 33 -4.26 3.45 -13.06
C GLU A 33 -3.44 2.15 -13.02
N PHE A 34 -4.05 1.02 -12.67
CA PHE A 34 -3.34 -0.25 -12.56
C PHE A 34 -2.93 -0.83 -13.92
N LEU A 35 -3.66 -0.55 -15.00
CA LEU A 35 -3.29 -0.97 -16.36
C LEU A 35 -1.97 -0.34 -16.85
N LYS A 36 -1.52 0.77 -16.24
CA LYS A 36 -0.21 1.39 -16.53
C LYS A 36 0.96 0.62 -15.94
N CYS A 37 0.70 -0.33 -15.03
CA CYS A 37 1.74 -1.07 -14.32
C CYS A 37 2.52 -1.98 -15.28
N ILE A 38 3.84 -1.94 -15.17
CA ILE A 38 4.76 -2.83 -15.91
C ILE A 38 5.38 -3.93 -15.01
N LYS A 39 4.87 -4.08 -13.78
CA LYS A 39 5.36 -5.05 -12.77
C LYS A 39 6.88 -5.02 -12.58
N CYS A 40 7.51 -3.85 -12.64
CA CYS A 40 8.95 -3.67 -12.42
C CYS A 40 9.40 -3.90 -10.96
N TYR A 41 8.44 -4.07 -10.04
CA TYR A 41 8.65 -4.20 -8.60
C TYR A 41 9.35 -3.01 -7.90
N GLY A 42 9.62 -1.90 -8.60
CA GLY A 42 10.30 -0.73 -8.01
C GLY A 42 9.62 -0.23 -6.75
N CYS A 43 8.30 -0.06 -6.82
CA CYS A 43 7.50 0.33 -5.66
C CYS A 43 7.62 -0.65 -4.48
N ARG A 44 7.81 -1.96 -4.71
CA ARG A 44 7.97 -2.98 -3.67
C ARG A 44 9.39 -2.92 -3.08
N ASN A 45 10.40 -2.90 -3.94
CA ASN A 45 11.80 -2.97 -3.54
C ASN A 45 12.25 -1.73 -2.78
N ILE A 46 11.66 -0.56 -3.06
CA ILE A 46 11.94 0.67 -2.32
C ILE A 46 11.26 0.71 -0.93
N CYS A 47 10.26 -0.14 -0.69
CA CYS A 47 9.44 -0.05 0.51
C CYS A 47 10.20 -0.60 1.73
N PRO A 48 10.43 0.20 2.80
CA PRO A 48 11.16 -0.25 3.97
C PRO A 48 10.42 -1.35 4.77
N MET A 49 9.12 -1.52 4.51
CA MET A 49 8.27 -2.51 5.19
C MET A 49 8.18 -3.84 4.42
N CYS A 50 8.79 -3.93 3.24
CA CYS A 50 8.83 -5.14 2.42
C CYS A 50 10.13 -5.92 2.64
N PHE A 51 10.25 -6.60 3.78
CA PHE A 51 11.46 -7.35 4.19
C PHE A 51 11.27 -8.88 4.25
N CYS A 52 10.16 -9.40 3.71
CA CYS A 52 9.91 -10.84 3.69
C CYS A 52 10.99 -11.59 2.88
N LYS A 53 11.45 -12.75 3.37
CA LYS A 53 12.39 -13.62 2.64
C LYS A 53 11.74 -14.22 1.38
N GLU A 54 10.47 -14.58 1.49
CA GLU A 54 9.65 -15.13 0.42
C GLU A 54 8.44 -14.21 0.23
N CYS A 55 8.13 -13.88 -1.02
CA CYS A 55 7.08 -12.92 -1.35
C CYS A 55 6.01 -13.58 -2.22
N SER A 56 4.76 -13.57 -1.78
CA SER A 56 3.61 -14.06 -2.57
C SER A 56 3.35 -13.26 -3.85
N LEU A 57 4.00 -12.09 -4.00
CA LEU A 57 4.03 -11.34 -5.26
C LEU A 57 4.99 -11.95 -6.31
N GLU A 58 5.76 -12.97 -5.92
CA GLU A 58 6.75 -13.68 -6.73
C GLU A 58 6.56 -15.21 -6.65
N THR A 59 5.34 -15.70 -6.45
CA THR A 59 5.06 -17.14 -6.43
C THR A 59 4.09 -17.48 -7.55
N ASP A 60 4.46 -18.39 -8.45
CA ASP A 60 3.66 -18.74 -9.63
C ASP A 60 2.28 -19.33 -9.29
N GLU A 61 2.09 -19.79 -8.04
CA GLU A 61 0.83 -20.26 -7.48
C GLU A 61 -0.21 -19.16 -7.26
N LEU A 62 0.24 -17.92 -7.00
CA LEU A 62 -0.63 -16.77 -6.70
C LEU A 62 -0.49 -15.67 -7.73
N ILE A 63 0.74 -15.24 -8.01
CA ILE A 63 1.09 -14.12 -8.89
C ILE A 63 2.33 -14.53 -9.68
N ARG A 64 2.15 -14.81 -10.97
CA ARG A 64 3.20 -15.30 -11.87
C ARG A 64 4.36 -14.32 -11.99
N ARG A 65 5.59 -14.83 -11.97
CA ARG A 65 6.76 -14.00 -12.31
C ARG A 65 6.78 -13.65 -13.80
N GLY A 66 7.18 -12.43 -14.15
CA GLY A 66 7.55 -12.07 -15.52
C GLY A 66 6.44 -12.05 -16.58
N GLY A 67 5.16 -12.03 -16.20
CA GLY A 67 4.04 -11.92 -17.14
C GLY A 67 3.78 -10.48 -17.62
N PHE A 68 3.64 -10.31 -18.95
CA PHE A 68 3.14 -9.09 -19.58
C PHE A 68 1.89 -9.42 -20.43
N PRO A 69 0.76 -8.71 -20.22
CA PRO A 69 0.54 -7.70 -19.19
C PRO A 69 0.57 -8.30 -17.77
N PRO A 70 0.83 -7.50 -16.73
CA PRO A 70 0.73 -7.97 -15.35
C PRO A 70 -0.69 -8.44 -15.01
N GLU A 71 -0.79 -9.31 -14.01
CA GLU A 71 -2.08 -9.76 -13.48
C GLU A 71 -2.75 -8.64 -12.67
N ILE A 72 -3.41 -7.75 -13.38
CA ILE A 72 -4.17 -6.62 -12.84
C ILE A 72 -5.62 -7.06 -12.63
N PRO A 73 -6.26 -6.76 -11.49
CA PRO A 73 -5.77 -5.93 -10.37
C PRO A 73 -5.08 -6.73 -9.25
N ILE A 74 -4.98 -8.07 -9.36
CA ILE A 74 -4.60 -8.94 -8.25
C ILE A 74 -3.24 -8.59 -7.63
N PHE A 75 -2.24 -8.21 -8.43
CA PHE A 75 -0.94 -7.76 -7.91
C PHE A 75 -1.06 -6.58 -6.94
N HIS A 76 -1.87 -5.57 -7.29
CA HIS A 76 -2.05 -4.37 -6.47
C HIS A 76 -2.91 -4.65 -5.23
N LEU A 77 -3.92 -5.52 -5.34
CA LEU A 77 -4.79 -5.88 -4.23
C LEU A 77 -4.06 -6.72 -3.18
N VAL A 78 -3.33 -7.76 -3.58
CA VAL A 78 -2.51 -8.57 -2.66
C VAL A 78 -1.50 -7.69 -1.95
N ARG A 79 -0.86 -6.79 -2.69
CA ARG A 79 0.09 -5.86 -2.10
C ARG A 79 -0.56 -4.87 -1.13
N ALA A 80 -1.72 -4.32 -1.45
CA ALA A 80 -2.47 -3.46 -0.54
C ALA A 80 -2.82 -4.21 0.76
N GLY A 81 -3.21 -5.48 0.66
CA GLY A 81 -3.41 -6.38 1.80
C GLY A 81 -2.15 -6.54 2.67
N HIS A 82 -0.97 -6.76 2.07
CA HIS A 82 0.28 -6.83 2.83
C HIS A 82 0.61 -5.54 3.59
N MET A 83 0.16 -4.39 3.08
CA MET A 83 0.42 -3.08 3.70
C MET A 83 -0.55 -2.77 4.86
N ALA A 84 -1.62 -3.55 5.03
CA ALA A 84 -2.54 -3.42 6.16
C ALA A 84 -1.80 -3.58 7.49
N GLY A 85 -1.82 -2.51 8.30
CA GLY A 85 -1.14 -2.45 9.59
C GLY A 85 0.40 -2.44 9.49
N ARG A 86 0.96 -2.18 8.30
CA ARG A 86 2.42 -2.07 8.06
C ARG A 86 2.83 -0.79 7.36
N CYS A 87 1.97 -0.17 6.56
CA CYS A 87 2.32 1.08 5.87
C CYS A 87 2.60 2.21 6.87
N ILE A 88 3.72 2.90 6.70
CA ILE A 88 4.14 4.08 7.49
C ILE A 88 3.98 5.40 6.73
N ASP A 89 3.25 5.40 5.60
CA ASP A 89 2.97 6.57 4.76
C ASP A 89 4.20 7.37 4.26
N CYS A 90 5.35 6.70 4.03
CA CYS A 90 6.58 7.36 3.57
C CYS A 90 6.56 7.86 2.12
N GLY A 91 5.61 7.43 1.28
CA GLY A 91 5.47 7.88 -0.11
C GLY A 91 6.45 7.28 -1.14
N LEU A 92 7.52 6.60 -0.71
CA LEU A 92 8.54 6.04 -1.60
C LEU A 92 7.99 5.14 -2.72
N CYS A 93 6.89 4.42 -2.46
CA CYS A 93 6.27 3.55 -3.45
C CYS A 93 5.73 4.30 -4.69
N GLU A 94 5.31 5.55 -4.53
CA GLU A 94 4.83 6.41 -5.60
C GLU A 94 6.00 7.09 -6.29
N GLU A 95 6.97 7.59 -5.52
CA GLU A 95 8.23 8.17 -6.02
C GLU A 95 9.00 7.20 -6.93
N ALA A 96 9.07 5.92 -6.54
CA ALA A 96 9.76 4.90 -7.32
C ALA A 96 8.94 4.34 -8.50
N CYS A 97 7.68 4.79 -8.70
CA CYS A 97 6.82 4.24 -9.75
C CYS A 97 7.09 4.95 -11.09
N PRO A 98 7.69 4.30 -12.09
CA PRO A 98 7.94 4.93 -13.40
C PRO A 98 6.65 5.21 -14.18
N ALA A 99 5.53 4.59 -13.80
CA ALA A 99 4.22 4.76 -14.42
C ALA A 99 3.34 5.81 -13.72
N GLY A 100 3.83 6.43 -12.63
CA GLY A 100 3.09 7.47 -11.91
C GLY A 100 1.80 7.00 -11.23
N ILE A 101 1.69 5.71 -10.89
CA ILE A 101 0.49 5.15 -10.24
C ILE A 101 0.41 5.71 -8.81
N PRO A 102 -0.75 6.24 -8.36
CA PRO A 102 -0.90 6.88 -7.05
C PRO A 102 -1.02 5.85 -5.90
N LEU A 103 -0.01 4.99 -5.76
CA LEU A 103 0.01 3.86 -4.83
C LEU A 103 -0.07 4.31 -3.37
N ARG A 104 0.41 5.51 -3.03
CA ARG A 104 0.31 6.03 -1.67
C ARG A 104 -1.15 6.19 -1.26
N ALA A 105 -2.03 6.65 -2.15
CA ALA A 105 -3.45 6.79 -1.87
C ALA A 105 -4.11 5.43 -1.56
N LEU A 106 -3.74 4.38 -2.31
CA LEU A 106 -4.23 3.03 -2.08
C LEU A 106 -3.83 2.52 -0.68
N TYR A 107 -2.55 2.59 -0.34
CA TYR A 107 -2.08 2.08 0.96
C TYR A 107 -2.54 2.94 2.15
N LYS A 108 -2.71 4.24 1.93
CA LYS A 108 -3.25 5.15 2.94
C LYS A 108 -4.73 4.87 3.20
N ARG A 109 -5.51 4.46 2.18
CA ARG A 109 -6.88 3.98 2.40
C ARG A 109 -6.91 2.71 3.26
N VAL A 110 -6.01 1.77 3.02
CA VAL A 110 -5.87 0.57 3.87
C VAL A 110 -5.47 0.94 5.30
N PHE A 111 -4.58 1.91 5.48
CA PHE A 111 -4.24 2.45 6.79
C PHE A 111 -5.47 3.01 7.52
N GLU A 112 -6.32 3.79 6.83
CA GLU A 112 -7.56 4.32 7.43
C GLU A 112 -8.50 3.19 7.86
N ILE A 113 -8.64 2.13 7.06
CA ILE A 113 -9.44 0.95 7.43
C ILE A 113 -8.88 0.32 8.73
N MET A 114 -7.56 0.21 8.87
CA MET A 114 -6.94 -0.32 10.09
C MET A 114 -7.20 0.55 11.32
N ARG A 115 -7.13 1.87 11.14
CA ARG A 115 -7.45 2.83 12.20
C ARG A 115 -8.93 2.73 12.59
N ASP A 116 -9.82 2.78 11.61
CA ASP A 116 -11.25 2.89 11.87
C ASP A 116 -11.81 1.58 12.45
N GLU A 117 -11.41 0.42 11.93
CA GLU A 117 -11.91 -0.89 12.34
C GLU A 117 -11.18 -1.50 13.55
N PHE A 118 -9.89 -1.20 13.73
CA PHE A 118 -9.06 -1.82 14.77
C PHE A 118 -8.41 -0.83 15.75
N GLN A 119 -8.66 0.48 15.58
CA GLN A 119 -8.01 1.53 16.38
C GLN A 119 -6.48 1.41 16.38
N TYR A 120 -5.93 0.96 15.24
CA TYR A 120 -4.51 0.66 15.09
C TYR A 120 -3.88 1.55 14.01
N GLU A 121 -2.86 2.30 14.40
CA GLU A 121 -2.07 3.16 13.54
C GLU A 121 -0.61 2.71 13.55
N THR A 122 -0.12 2.24 12.40
CA THR A 122 1.26 1.75 12.26
C THR A 122 2.26 2.83 12.69
N GLY A 123 3.12 2.51 13.65
CA GLY A 123 4.16 3.41 14.14
C GLY A 123 3.68 4.43 15.17
N TYR A 124 2.38 4.48 15.48
CA TYR A 124 1.81 5.35 16.52
C TYR A 124 1.21 4.56 17.69
N THR A 125 0.66 3.37 17.43
CA THR A 125 0.13 2.49 18.47
C THR A 125 1.24 1.60 19.04
N ASP A 126 1.38 1.55 20.36
CA ASP A 126 2.41 0.77 21.05
C ASP A 126 2.17 -0.76 21.04
N SER A 127 1.09 -1.23 20.41
CA SER A 127 0.77 -2.65 20.26
C SER A 127 1.33 -3.23 18.96
N LYS A 128 1.36 -4.57 18.85
CA LYS A 128 1.54 -5.23 17.55
C LYS A 128 0.33 -4.98 16.65
N SER A 129 0.53 -5.04 15.34
CA SER A 129 -0.57 -5.06 14.37
C SER A 129 -1.56 -6.19 14.68
N PRO A 130 -2.87 -5.94 14.65
CA PRO A 130 -3.88 -6.96 14.92
C PRO A 130 -3.89 -8.07 13.86
N LEU A 131 -3.26 -7.84 12.69
CA LEU A 131 -3.10 -8.85 11.65
C LEU A 131 -1.88 -9.77 11.88
N ASN A 132 -1.08 -9.54 12.93
CA ASN A 132 -0.04 -10.47 13.36
C ASN A 132 -0.64 -11.58 14.25
N VAL A 133 -1.68 -12.25 13.74
CA VAL A 133 -2.37 -13.35 14.41
C VAL A 133 -1.40 -14.52 14.55
N GLY A 134 -1.14 -14.94 15.79
CA GLY A 134 -0.20 -16.03 16.12
C GLY A 134 1.03 -15.60 16.93
N SER A 135 1.27 -14.31 17.14
CA SER A 135 2.41 -13.82 17.93
C SER A 135 2.20 -13.76 19.46
N SER A 136 1.14 -14.44 19.93
CA SER A 136 0.85 -14.75 21.34
C SER A 136 1.05 -16.25 21.65
N ILE A 137 1.64 -17.01 20.72
CA ILE A 137 2.11 -18.38 20.94
C ILE A 137 3.61 -18.36 20.63
N THR A 138 4.40 -18.80 21.61
CA THR A 138 5.87 -18.66 21.79
C THR A 138 6.39 -17.27 22.16
#